data_AF-A0A7J2R777-F1
#
_entry.id   AF-A0A7J2R777-F1
#
_cell.length_a   1.000
_cell.length_b   1.000
_cell.length_c   1.000
_cell.angle_alpha   90.00
_cell.angle_beta   90.00
_cell.angle_gamma   90.00
#
_symmetry.space_group_name_H-M   'P 1'
#
loop_
_entity.id
_entity.type
_entity.pdbx_description
1 polymer ?
#
loop_
_entity_poly.entity_id
_entity_poly.type
_entity_poly.pdbx_seq_one_letter_code
_entity_poly.pdbx_strand_id
1 'polypeptide(L)'
;MSILLDVEDETLASIDEFKEKYSTDLETNFDNYDIDPETKFWGHCSNIQVWYENNYNTCLLHSNLAFPLLKALSKAGDKMALKVFKDEIAKRIESCYPPVILFLIKNEYLDFLNEEEKKTVFRSGEILENLVKAVFEVRKYPYKKVVEEIFDILIKKHNLTKLVEI
;
A
#
# COMPACT_ATOMS: atom_id res chain seq x y z
N MET A 1 18.29 -1.44 29.42
CA MET A 1 17.36 -2.57 29.61
C MET A 1 16.52 -2.63 28.35
N SER A 2 16.96 -3.42 27.38
CA SER A 2 16.29 -3.58 26.09
C SER A 2 15.03 -4.39 26.32
N ILE A 3 13.86 -3.82 26.05
CA ILE A 3 12.63 -4.60 25.95
C ILE A 3 12.67 -5.26 24.57
N LEU A 4 13.45 -6.34 24.48
CA LEU A 4 13.19 -7.39 23.51
C LEU A 4 11.92 -8.07 24.02
N LEU A 5 10.78 -7.67 23.43
CA LEU A 5 9.60 -8.51 23.48
C LEU A 5 10.00 -9.81 22.79
N ASP A 6 10.03 -10.90 23.56
CA ASP A 6 10.11 -12.28 23.06
C ASP A 6 8.85 -12.56 22.22
N VAL A 7 8.82 -12.03 21.00
CA VAL A 7 7.85 -12.43 19.97
C VAL A 7 8.53 -13.51 19.14
N GLU A 8 8.42 -14.75 19.60
CA GLU A 8 8.56 -15.93 18.74
C GLU A 8 7.35 -15.96 17.79
N ASP A 9 7.36 -15.10 16.77
CA ASP A 9 6.46 -15.23 15.64
C ASP A 9 7.17 -14.74 14.36
N GLU A 10 8.01 -15.61 13.81
CA GLU A 10 8.71 -15.44 12.52
C GLU A 10 7.77 -15.28 11.31
N THR A 11 6.44 -15.22 11.51
CA THR A 11 5.46 -15.27 10.42
C THR A 11 4.84 -13.93 10.02
N LEU A 12 5.14 -12.81 10.71
CA LEU A 12 4.54 -11.51 10.42
C LEU A 12 5.41 -10.72 9.46
N ALA A 13 4.95 -10.57 8.22
CA ALA A 13 5.72 -9.98 7.15
C ALA A 13 5.75 -8.45 7.21
N SER A 14 4.88 -7.79 7.99
CA SER A 14 4.86 -6.33 8.12
C SER A 14 4.28 -5.82 9.46
N ILE A 15 4.61 -4.57 9.80
CA ILE A 15 3.97 -3.85 10.93
C ILE A 15 2.45 -3.79 10.78
N ASP A 16 1.92 -3.71 9.55
CA ASP A 16 0.48 -3.65 9.33
C ASP A 16 -0.20 -5.00 9.67
N GLU A 17 0.43 -6.13 9.33
CA GLU A 17 -0.05 -7.47 9.70
C GLU A 17 0.08 -7.72 11.21
N PHE A 18 1.18 -7.26 11.81
CA PHE A 18 1.35 -7.25 13.25
C PHE A 18 0.24 -6.41 13.91
N LYS A 19 -0.10 -5.27 13.31
CA LYS A 19 -1.17 -4.44 13.81
C LYS A 19 -2.51 -5.19 13.71
N GLU A 20 -2.89 -5.71 12.55
CA GLU A 20 -4.16 -6.41 12.39
C GLU A 20 -4.32 -7.62 13.35
N LYS A 21 -3.24 -8.37 13.58
CA LYS A 21 -3.24 -9.55 14.46
C LYS A 21 -3.21 -9.23 15.96
N TYR A 22 -2.57 -8.13 16.37
CA TYR A 22 -2.35 -7.78 17.79
C TYR A 22 -3.01 -6.45 18.21
N SER A 23 -3.73 -5.76 17.32
CA SER A 23 -4.24 -4.39 17.55
C SER A 23 -5.73 -4.34 17.70
N THR A 24 -6.18 -4.73 18.88
CA THR A 24 -7.09 -3.83 19.58
C THR A 24 -6.39 -3.03 20.68
N ASP A 25 -5.19 -3.45 21.12
CA ASP A 25 -4.60 -2.93 22.37
C ASP A 25 -3.29 -2.15 22.23
N LEU A 26 -2.51 -2.28 21.14
CA LEU A 26 -1.16 -1.67 21.14
C LEU A 26 -1.16 -0.16 20.84
N GLU A 27 -1.90 0.32 19.84
CA GLU A 27 -1.93 1.76 19.54
C GLU A 27 -2.81 2.57 20.50
N THR A 28 -3.94 2.00 20.94
CA THR A 28 -4.84 2.60 21.93
C THR A 28 -4.22 2.69 23.32
N ASN A 29 -3.26 1.82 23.66
CA ASN A 29 -2.57 1.90 24.95
C ASN A 29 -1.31 2.77 24.95
N PHE A 30 -0.73 3.15 23.80
CA PHE A 30 0.39 4.10 23.77
C PHE A 30 -0.03 5.53 24.16
N ASP A 31 -1.30 5.89 23.97
CA ASP A 31 -1.87 7.12 24.51
C ASP A 31 -2.26 7.01 25.99
N ASN A 32 -2.38 5.79 26.53
CA ASN A 32 -2.58 5.54 27.97
C ASN A 32 -1.28 5.55 28.78
N TYR A 33 -0.12 5.45 28.13
CA TYR A 33 1.16 5.69 28.78
C TYR A 33 1.51 7.17 28.69
N ASP A 34 1.76 7.77 29.85
CA ASP A 34 2.22 9.16 30.00
C ASP A 34 3.69 9.27 29.58
N ILE A 35 3.97 8.98 28.30
CA ILE A 35 5.27 9.21 27.67
C ILE A 35 5.30 10.68 27.28
N ASP A 36 6.32 11.39 27.74
CA ASP A 36 6.46 12.80 27.43
C ASP A 36 6.60 13.02 25.90
N PRO A 37 6.16 14.19 25.39
CA PRO A 37 6.18 14.46 23.96
C PRO A 37 7.57 14.37 23.30
N GLU A 38 8.65 14.68 24.04
CA GLU A 38 10.02 14.63 23.52
C GLU A 38 10.45 13.18 23.30
N THR A 39 10.20 12.29 24.26
CA THR A 39 10.47 10.85 24.11
C THR A 39 9.66 10.24 22.96
N LYS A 40 8.37 10.60 22.81
CA LYS A 40 7.55 10.15 21.67
C LYS A 40 8.15 10.62 20.34
N PHE A 41 8.58 11.88 20.26
CA PHE A 41 9.21 12.44 19.08
C PHE A 41 10.49 11.67 18.71
N TRP A 42 11.37 11.41 19.67
CA TRP A 42 12.58 10.62 19.45
C TRP A 42 12.28 9.20 18.94
N GLY A 43 11.26 8.54 19.48
CA GLY A 43 10.83 7.23 19.01
C GLY A 43 10.35 7.24 17.55
N HIS A 44 9.60 8.27 17.14
CA HIS A 44 9.21 8.43 15.75
C HIS A 44 10.43 8.70 14.84
N CYS A 45 11.37 9.55 15.27
CA CYS A 45 12.58 9.82 14.53
C CYS A 45 13.44 8.56 14.33
N SER A 46 13.61 7.74 15.37
CA SER A 46 14.37 6.49 15.26
C SER A 46 13.72 5.50 14.29
N ASN A 47 12.38 5.40 14.29
CA ASN A 47 11.66 4.53 13.35
C ASN A 47 11.86 4.98 11.90
N ILE A 48 11.79 6.29 11.63
CA ILE A 48 12.04 6.85 10.30
C ILE A 48 13.50 6.65 9.87
N GLN A 49 14.46 6.80 10.79
CA GLN A 49 15.87 6.56 10.53
C GLN A 49 16.11 5.09 10.13
N VAL A 50 15.62 4.14 10.92
CA VAL A 50 15.75 2.71 10.63
C VAL A 50 15.08 2.36 9.30
N TRP A 51 13.91 2.93 9.02
CA TRP A 51 13.22 2.77 7.73
C TRP A 51 14.09 3.26 6.55
N TYR A 52 14.73 4.43 6.67
CA TYR A 52 15.64 4.95 5.65
C TYR A 52 16.89 4.09 5.48
N GLU A 53 17.55 3.71 6.59
CA GLU A 53 18.78 2.90 6.59
C GLU A 53 18.57 1.50 6.00
N ASN A 54 17.33 1.00 6.02
CA ASN A 54 16.93 -0.28 5.44
C ASN A 54 16.31 -0.12 4.04
N ASN A 55 16.77 0.86 3.27
CA ASN A 55 16.35 1.11 1.88
C ASN A 55 14.82 1.23 1.74
N TYR A 56 14.19 1.93 2.68
CA TYR A 56 12.75 2.16 2.72
C TYR A 56 11.89 0.90 2.84
N ASN A 57 12.39 -0.15 3.50
CA ASN A 57 11.62 -1.38 3.75
C ASN A 57 10.25 -1.02 4.39
N THR A 58 9.17 -1.18 3.62
CA THR A 58 7.82 -0.77 3.98
C THR A 58 7.24 -1.57 5.14
N CYS A 59 7.89 -2.65 5.55
CA CYS A 59 7.55 -3.44 6.73
C CYS A 59 7.98 -2.77 8.04
N LEU A 60 8.92 -1.82 8.01
CA LEU A 60 9.52 -1.16 9.18
C LEU A 60 8.80 0.13 9.60
N LEU A 61 7.86 0.60 8.78
CA LEU A 61 7.05 1.76 9.09
C LEU A 61 5.61 1.49 8.66
N HIS A 62 4.65 1.82 9.52
CA HIS A 62 3.22 1.63 9.21
C HIS A 62 2.87 2.28 7.86
N SER A 63 2.05 1.61 7.04
CA SER A 63 1.78 2.06 5.65
C SER A 63 1.20 3.47 5.55
N ASN A 64 0.35 3.87 6.49
CA ASN A 64 -0.16 5.24 6.64
C ASN A 64 0.93 6.33 6.67
N LEU A 65 2.17 5.99 7.05
CA LEU A 65 3.30 6.91 7.02
C LEU A 65 4.32 6.54 5.93
N ALA A 66 4.63 5.26 5.75
CA ALA A 66 5.59 4.80 4.72
C ALA A 66 5.16 5.22 3.32
N PHE A 67 3.89 5.02 2.98
CA PHE A 67 3.40 5.23 1.61
C PHE A 67 3.37 6.73 1.22
N PRO A 68 2.88 7.67 2.06
CA PRO A 68 3.02 9.10 1.79
C PRO A 68 4.47 9.59 1.73
N LEU A 69 5.36 9.08 2.60
CA LEU A 69 6.77 9.46 2.59
C LEU A 69 7.48 9.01 1.30
N LEU A 70 7.24 7.77 0.85
CA LEU A 70 7.73 7.28 -0.44
C LEU A 70 7.29 8.17 -1.59
N LYS A 71 6.01 8.58 -1.62
CA LYS A 71 5.48 9.51 -2.64
C LYS A 71 6.23 10.84 -2.61
N ALA A 72 6.43 11.41 -1.42
CA ALA A 72 7.10 12.71 -1.26
C ALA A 72 8.57 12.65 -1.71
N LEU A 73 9.31 11.63 -1.29
CA LEU A 73 10.70 11.41 -1.69
C LEU A 73 10.85 11.15 -3.19
N SER A 74 9.94 10.36 -3.77
CA SER A 74 9.88 10.11 -5.21
C SER A 74 9.71 11.42 -6.00
N LYS A 75 8.81 12.30 -5.53
CA LYS A 75 8.61 13.63 -6.13
C LYS A 75 9.81 14.56 -5.95
N ALA A 76 10.55 14.40 -4.85
CA ALA A 76 11.79 15.13 -4.60
C ALA A 76 12.98 14.62 -5.44
N GLY A 77 12.81 13.52 -6.17
CA GLY A 77 13.82 12.97 -7.09
C GLY A 77 14.68 11.84 -6.50
N ASP A 78 14.30 11.29 -5.34
CA ASP A 78 14.98 10.12 -4.78
C ASP A 78 14.68 8.87 -5.63
N LYS A 79 15.70 8.35 -6.30
CA LYS A 79 15.57 7.21 -7.22
C LYS A 79 15.30 5.90 -6.49
N MET A 80 15.82 5.74 -5.28
CA MET A 80 15.61 4.51 -4.50
C MET A 80 14.20 4.50 -3.92
N ALA A 81 13.75 5.64 -3.38
CA ALA A 81 12.37 5.78 -2.95
C ALA A 81 11.39 5.58 -4.12
N LEU A 82 11.68 6.14 -5.30
CA LEU A 82 10.85 5.92 -6.50
C LEU A 82 10.75 4.45 -6.87
N LYS A 83 11.87 3.71 -6.85
CA LYS A 83 11.85 2.27 -7.13
C LYS A 83 10.96 1.52 -6.14
N VAL A 84 11.21 1.70 -4.84
CA VAL A 84 10.43 1.02 -3.79
C VAL A 84 8.96 1.39 -3.88
N PHE A 85 8.65 2.66 -4.17
CA PHE A 85 7.29 3.15 -4.32
C PHE A 85 6.55 2.50 -5.49
N LYS A 86 7.20 2.32 -6.64
CA LYS A 86 6.62 1.62 -7.80
C LYS A 86 6.33 0.16 -7.47
N ASP A 87 7.26 -0.53 -6.81
CA ASP A 87 7.08 -1.93 -6.39
C ASP A 87 5.88 -2.07 -5.45
N GLU A 88 5.71 -1.11 -4.55
CA GLU A 88 4.64 -1.08 -3.55
C GLU A 88 3.26 -0.73 -4.17
N ILE A 89 3.25 0.06 -5.24
CA ILE A 89 2.07 0.27 -6.09
C ILE A 89 1.72 -1.04 -6.82
N ALA A 90 2.70 -1.74 -7.40
CA ALA A 90 2.48 -3.00 -8.11
C ALA A 90 1.87 -4.06 -7.19
N LYS A 91 2.45 -4.28 -6.00
CA LYS A 91 1.90 -5.21 -4.99
C LYS A 91 0.45 -4.93 -4.63
N ARG A 92 0.08 -3.64 -4.48
CA ARG A 92 -1.31 -3.25 -4.18
C ARG A 92 -2.26 -3.52 -5.36
N ILE A 93 -1.79 -3.37 -6.59
CA ILE A 93 -2.57 -3.72 -7.79
C ILE A 93 -2.76 -5.24 -7.85
N GLU A 94 -1.70 -6.02 -7.58
CA GLU A 94 -1.73 -7.49 -7.54
C GLU A 94 -2.71 -8.04 -6.50
N SER A 95 -2.95 -7.32 -5.40
CA SER A 95 -3.97 -7.70 -4.39
C SER A 95 -5.38 -7.81 -4.97
N CYS A 96 -5.63 -7.22 -6.15
CA CYS A 96 -6.94 -7.19 -6.82
C CYS A 96 -8.09 -6.64 -5.97
N TYR A 97 -7.79 -5.94 -4.86
CA TYR A 97 -8.82 -5.40 -3.97
C TYR A 97 -9.39 -4.08 -4.53
N PRO A 98 -10.66 -4.03 -4.99
CA PRO A 98 -11.17 -2.90 -5.77
C PRO A 98 -11.07 -1.53 -5.08
N PRO A 99 -11.34 -1.38 -3.76
CA PRO A 99 -11.17 -0.10 -3.09
C PRO A 99 -9.74 0.44 -3.11
N VAL A 100 -8.75 -0.44 -2.97
CA VAL A 100 -7.33 -0.08 -3.05
C VAL A 100 -6.96 0.36 -4.46
N ILE A 101 -7.41 -0.38 -5.48
CA ILE A 101 -7.16 -0.01 -6.87
C ILE A 101 -7.80 1.35 -7.22
N LEU A 102 -9.05 1.58 -6.82
CA LEU A 102 -9.71 2.87 -7.01
C LEU A 102 -8.96 4.01 -6.29
N PHE A 103 -8.49 3.75 -5.06
CA PHE A 103 -7.69 4.71 -4.31
C PHE A 103 -6.38 5.06 -5.04
N LEU A 104 -5.69 4.06 -5.59
CA LEU A 104 -4.46 4.25 -6.36
C LEU A 104 -4.69 5.13 -7.60
N ILE A 105 -5.78 4.85 -8.32
CA ILE A 105 -6.18 5.59 -9.53
C ILE A 105 -6.53 7.05 -9.19
N LYS A 106 -7.40 7.28 -8.20
CA LYS A 106 -7.89 8.62 -7.83
C LYS A 106 -6.80 9.56 -7.33
N ASN A 107 -5.75 9.02 -6.73
CA ASN A 107 -4.65 9.79 -6.16
C ASN A 107 -3.41 9.84 -7.07
N GLU A 108 -3.58 9.51 -8.35
CA GLU A 108 -2.56 9.64 -9.41
C GLU A 108 -1.31 8.81 -9.14
N TYR A 109 -1.44 7.68 -8.44
CA TYR A 109 -0.31 6.80 -8.16
C TYR A 109 0.15 6.04 -9.40
N LEU A 110 -0.76 5.76 -10.35
CA LEU A 110 -0.40 5.12 -11.61
C LEU A 110 0.51 5.98 -12.50
N ASP A 111 0.54 7.28 -12.29
CA ASP A 111 1.35 8.21 -13.09
C ASP A 111 2.86 8.09 -12.77
N PHE A 112 3.21 7.40 -11.68
CA PHE A 112 4.59 7.01 -11.36
C PHE A 112 5.07 5.80 -12.16
N LEU A 113 4.15 5.01 -12.74
CA LEU A 113 4.48 3.88 -13.59
C LEU A 113 4.61 4.33 -15.05
N ASN A 114 5.61 3.81 -15.75
CA ASN A 114 5.73 3.96 -17.20
C ASN A 114 4.76 3.03 -17.93
N GLU A 115 4.61 3.21 -19.25
CA GLU A 115 3.64 2.43 -20.03
C GLU A 115 3.91 0.93 -20.05
N GLU A 116 5.17 0.49 -20.02
CA GLU A 116 5.51 -0.93 -19.94
C GLU A 116 5.21 -1.49 -18.54
N GLU A 117 5.57 -0.75 -17.48
CA GLU A 117 5.23 -1.11 -16.09
C GLU A 117 3.72 -1.22 -15.91
N LYS A 118 2.94 -0.27 -16.44
CA LYS A 118 1.47 -0.33 -16.45
C LYS A 118 0.99 -1.60 -17.16
N LYS A 119 1.49 -1.90 -18.36
CA LYS A 119 1.11 -3.13 -19.08
C LYS A 119 1.46 -4.39 -18.28
N THR A 120 2.59 -4.41 -17.59
CA THR A 120 3.00 -5.55 -16.76
C THR A 120 2.06 -5.73 -15.58
N VAL A 121 1.81 -4.67 -14.80
CA VAL A 121 0.92 -4.75 -13.62
C VAL A 121 -0.54 -4.87 -13.98
N PHE A 122 -0.95 -4.61 -15.23
CA PHE A 122 -2.33 -4.79 -15.71
C PHE A 122 -2.45 -5.91 -16.74
N ARG A 123 -1.46 -6.80 -16.86
CA ARG A 123 -1.45 -7.84 -17.90
C ARG A 123 -2.73 -8.69 -17.80
N SER A 124 -3.47 -8.70 -18.91
CA SER A 124 -4.94 -8.66 -19.01
C SER A 124 -5.77 -9.87 -18.57
N GLY A 125 -5.18 -10.96 -18.09
CA GLY A 125 -5.96 -12.14 -17.69
C GLY A 125 -6.42 -12.05 -16.24
N GLU A 126 -5.46 -12.13 -15.32
CA GLU A 126 -5.76 -12.42 -13.92
C GLU A 126 -6.39 -11.23 -13.19
N ILE A 127 -5.93 -9.99 -13.40
CA ILE A 127 -6.45 -8.85 -12.63
C ILE A 127 -7.85 -8.47 -13.08
N LEU A 128 -8.12 -8.46 -14.39
CA LEU A 128 -9.46 -8.19 -14.89
C LEU A 128 -10.41 -9.32 -14.49
N GLU A 129 -9.99 -10.57 -14.63
CA GLU A 129 -10.78 -11.72 -14.18
C GLU A 129 -11.02 -11.70 -12.68
N ASN A 130 -10.03 -11.35 -11.86
CA ASN A 130 -10.15 -11.26 -10.40
C ASN A 130 -10.99 -10.06 -9.97
N LEU A 131 -10.88 -8.90 -10.64
CA LEU A 131 -11.76 -7.75 -10.40
C LEU A 131 -13.21 -8.09 -10.75
N VAL A 132 -13.42 -8.80 -11.87
CA VAL A 132 -14.73 -9.27 -12.30
C VAL A 132 -15.28 -10.30 -11.31
N LYS A 133 -14.49 -11.30 -10.91
CA LYS A 133 -14.84 -12.27 -9.86
C LYS A 133 -15.18 -11.58 -8.54
N ALA A 134 -14.40 -10.59 -8.11
CA ALA A 134 -14.67 -9.84 -6.89
C ALA A 134 -16.02 -9.10 -6.94
N VAL A 135 -16.49 -8.67 -8.11
CA VAL A 135 -17.85 -8.12 -8.28
C VAL A 135 -18.93 -9.20 -8.17
N PHE A 136 -18.69 -10.38 -8.74
CA PHE A 136 -19.69 -11.44 -8.84
C PHE A 136 -19.77 -12.35 -7.60
N GLU A 137 -18.67 -12.58 -6.90
CA GLU A 137 -18.59 -13.43 -5.72
C GLU A 137 -19.11 -12.72 -4.47
N VAL A 138 -18.97 -11.40 -4.38
CA VAL A 138 -19.51 -10.62 -3.26
C VAL A 138 -20.94 -10.17 -3.58
N ARG A 139 -21.88 -11.12 -3.53
CA ARG A 139 -23.33 -10.91 -3.77
C ARG A 139 -24.05 -9.88 -2.85
N LYS A 140 -23.35 -8.94 -2.20
CA LYS A 140 -24.00 -7.95 -1.29
C LYS A 140 -23.27 -6.61 -1.02
N TYR A 141 -22.43 -6.06 -1.91
CA TYR A 141 -21.72 -4.78 -1.64
C TYR A 141 -21.64 -3.79 -2.83
N PRO A 142 -21.37 -2.48 -2.61
CA PRO A 142 -21.36 -1.40 -3.60
C PRO A 142 -20.14 -1.43 -4.54
N TYR A 143 -19.38 -2.54 -4.56
CA TYR A 143 -18.19 -2.67 -5.38
C TYR A 143 -18.49 -2.75 -6.87
N LYS A 144 -19.71 -3.11 -7.27
CA LYS A 144 -20.12 -3.02 -8.69
C LYS A 144 -19.90 -1.61 -9.24
N LYS A 145 -20.35 -0.59 -8.50
CA LYS A 145 -20.18 0.83 -8.89
C LYS A 145 -18.71 1.26 -8.86
N VAL A 146 -17.94 0.77 -7.89
CA VAL A 146 -16.48 1.00 -7.78
C VAL A 146 -15.74 0.40 -8.97
N VAL A 147 -16.10 -0.82 -9.38
CA VAL A 147 -15.46 -1.51 -10.50
C VAL A 147 -15.86 -0.89 -11.83
N GLU A 148 -17.12 -0.50 -12.01
CA GLU A 148 -17.55 0.32 -13.16
C GLU A 148 -16.74 1.63 -13.25
N GLU A 149 -16.52 2.31 -12.12
CA GLU A 149 -15.69 3.52 -12.07
C GLU A 149 -14.21 3.23 -12.41
N ILE A 150 -13.65 2.12 -11.91
CA ILE A 150 -12.29 1.68 -12.25
C ILE A 150 -12.19 1.44 -13.76
N PHE A 151 -13.13 0.70 -14.36
CA PHE A 151 -13.15 0.43 -15.80
C PHE A 151 -13.25 1.71 -16.61
N ASP A 152 -14.16 2.61 -16.25
CA ASP A 152 -14.32 3.90 -16.90
C ASP A 152 -13.01 4.71 -16.89
N ILE A 153 -12.32 4.76 -15.74
CA ILE A 153 -11.07 5.51 -15.63
C ILE A 153 -9.94 4.82 -16.40
N LEU A 154 -9.80 3.50 -16.31
CA LEU A 154 -8.76 2.76 -17.04
C LEU A 154 -8.94 2.88 -18.56
N ILE A 155 -10.18 2.82 -19.05
CA ILE A 155 -10.53 2.96 -20.46
C ILE A 155 -10.31 4.42 -20.93
N LYS A 156 -10.81 5.42 -20.19
CA LYS A 156 -10.74 6.84 -20.60
C LYS A 156 -9.36 7.47 -20.42
N LYS A 157 -8.64 7.17 -19.33
CA LYS A 157 -7.40 7.85 -18.93
C LYS A 157 -6.14 7.15 -19.44
N HIS A 158 -6.16 5.83 -19.54
CA HIS A 158 -4.95 5.05 -19.85
C HIS A 158 -4.98 4.36 -21.22
N ASN A 159 -6.02 4.59 -22.03
CA ASN A 159 -6.15 4.04 -23.39
C ASN A 159 -5.94 2.51 -23.45
N LEU A 160 -6.33 1.83 -22.36
CA LEU A 160 -6.18 0.39 -22.17
C LEU A 160 -7.28 -0.40 -22.89
N THR A 161 -7.85 0.14 -23.96
CA THR A 161 -8.91 -0.49 -24.77
C THR A 161 -8.52 -1.89 -25.26
N LYS A 162 -7.23 -2.17 -25.43
CA LYS A 162 -6.68 -3.51 -25.76
C LYS A 162 -6.72 -4.54 -24.63
N LEU A 163 -6.97 -4.16 -23.38
CA LEU A 163 -7.13 -5.12 -22.28
C LEU A 163 -8.52 -5.78 -22.28
N VAL A 164 -9.51 -5.19 -22.98
CA VAL A 164 -10.92 -5.65 -23.03
C VAL A 164 -11.19 -6.53 -24.27
N GLU A 165 -10.21 -6.71 -25.17
CA GLU A 165 -10.33 -7.58 -26.36
C GLU A 165 -10.16 -9.08 -26.05
N ILE A 166 -10.62 -9.55 -24.87
CA ILE A 166 -10.67 -10.98 -24.51
C ILE A 166 -12.07 -11.53 -24.81
#